data_AF-A0A812YUB3-F1
#
_entry.id   AF-A0A812YUB3-F1
#
_cell.length_a   1.000
_cell.length_b   1.000
_cell.length_c   1.000
_cell.angle_alpha   90.00
_cell.angle_beta   90.00
_cell.angle_gamma   90.00
#
_symmetry.space_group_name_H-M   'P 1'
#
loop_
_entity.id
_entity.type
_entity.pdbx_description
1 polymer ?
#
loop_
_entity_poly.entity_id
_entity_poly.type
_entity_poly.pdbx_seq_one_letter_code
_entity_poly.pdbx_strand_id
1 'polypeptide(L)'
;MAAVCVKNADLAGLQRTTNAGFDWRSYAARELLQTAIDTGLTEVRDKQRSYLNMVKWMVKQGADPFKKDSSGRSAVDIVSSRMEPRLVEVQATFLKQMLRVLAGPGSTPRKRETVELDRTVLQRWKGIRNKADSHNVAFQTAEGPVTAHDVVLAVASPVLAAMLESTMAEGTSKCIQVEDSSAAAVGLFLDMVYMSATDSELEYKTVLGALDLSHRWQVPSIVRIFENILEDALSNSNFQEIAEAAALKDLVSLKQACVEFAQFNSSINDLVQQRRLHPAVMKLLGAPELDDSPAKKLRTF
;
A
#
# COMPACT_ATOMS: atom_id res chain seq x y z
N MET A 1 -7.87 30.81 -2.48
CA MET A 1 -8.04 29.83 -1.39
C MET A 1 -7.25 28.54 -1.64
N ALA A 2 -7.43 27.83 -2.75
CA ALA A 2 -6.67 26.61 -3.06
C ALA A 2 -5.13 26.79 -2.97
N ALA A 3 -4.57 27.88 -3.50
CA ALA A 3 -3.14 28.17 -3.41
C ALA A 3 -2.63 28.39 -1.96
N VAL A 4 -3.50 28.85 -1.06
CA VAL A 4 -3.17 29.01 0.37
C VAL A 4 -3.11 27.64 1.06
N CYS A 5 -4.05 26.74 0.71
CA CYS A 5 -4.02 25.35 1.19
C CYS A 5 -2.75 24.62 0.74
N VAL A 6 -2.31 24.85 -0.51
CA VAL A 6 -1.03 24.33 -0.99
C VAL A 6 0.13 24.83 -0.15
N LYS A 7 0.28 26.15 0.05
CA LYS A 7 1.38 26.72 0.85
C LYS A 7 1.41 26.26 2.31
N ASN A 8 0.27 25.83 2.85
CA ASN A 8 0.15 25.36 4.23
C ASN A 8 0.22 23.82 4.35
N ALA A 9 0.47 23.11 3.25
CA ALA A 9 0.45 21.64 3.19
C ALA A 9 -0.89 21.01 3.69
N ASP A 10 -2.02 21.71 3.48
CA ASP A 10 -3.35 21.28 3.91
C ASP A 10 -4.11 20.61 2.76
N LEU A 11 -3.97 19.28 2.66
CA LEU A 11 -4.66 18.46 1.67
C LEU A 11 -6.19 18.51 1.84
N ALA A 12 -6.70 18.49 3.07
CA ALA A 12 -8.13 18.48 3.35
C ALA A 12 -8.78 19.84 3.00
N GLY A 13 -8.07 20.94 3.23
CA GLY A 13 -8.44 22.27 2.76
C GLY A 13 -8.42 22.36 1.24
N LEU A 14 -7.38 21.82 0.59
CA LEU A 14 -7.31 21.81 -0.86
C LEU A 14 -8.52 21.07 -1.46
N GLN A 15 -8.80 19.85 -1.00
CA GLN A 15 -9.93 19.03 -1.43
C GLN A 15 -11.28 19.75 -1.29
N ARG A 16 -11.48 20.50 -0.19
CA ARG A 16 -12.70 21.29 0.02
C ARG A 16 -12.82 22.48 -0.94
N THR A 17 -11.69 23.09 -1.30
CA THR A 17 -11.68 24.28 -2.17
C THR A 17 -11.71 23.95 -3.66
N THR A 18 -11.29 22.76 -4.06
CA THR A 18 -11.36 22.24 -5.43
C THR A 18 -12.43 21.16 -5.50
N ASN A 19 -13.68 21.59 -5.74
CA ASN A 19 -14.84 20.71 -5.84
C ASN A 19 -14.82 19.82 -7.11
N ALA A 20 -15.84 18.97 -7.29
CA ALA A 20 -15.96 18.06 -8.43
C ALA A 20 -16.01 18.74 -9.82
N GLY A 21 -16.26 20.06 -9.87
CA GLY A 21 -16.27 20.84 -11.11
C GLY A 21 -14.94 21.51 -11.46
N PHE A 22 -13.89 21.30 -10.66
CA PHE A 22 -12.58 21.90 -10.89
C PHE A 22 -11.87 21.23 -12.08
N ASP A 23 -11.52 22.02 -13.10
CA ASP A 23 -10.80 21.53 -14.27
C ASP A 23 -9.31 21.30 -13.96
N TRP A 24 -8.94 20.05 -13.71
CA TRP A 24 -7.56 19.62 -13.47
C TRP A 24 -6.63 19.71 -14.69
N ARG A 25 -7.17 19.99 -15.87
CA ARG A 25 -6.40 20.22 -17.11
C ARG A 25 -6.14 21.70 -17.37
N SER A 26 -6.71 22.57 -16.54
CA SER A 26 -6.60 24.03 -16.64
C SER A 26 -5.21 24.55 -16.25
N TYR A 27 -4.94 25.81 -16.60
CA TYR A 27 -3.75 26.53 -16.16
C TYR A 27 -3.67 26.66 -14.64
N ALA A 28 -4.82 26.86 -13.97
CA ALA A 28 -4.89 26.98 -12.52
C ALA A 28 -4.45 25.70 -11.79
N ALA A 29 -4.84 24.53 -12.31
CA ALA A 29 -4.40 23.24 -11.78
C ALA A 29 -2.87 23.07 -11.87
N ARG A 30 -2.28 23.53 -12.97
CA ARG A 30 -0.83 23.50 -13.19
C ARG A 30 -0.08 24.42 -12.21
N GLU A 31 -0.57 25.62 -11.95
CA GLU A 31 0.03 26.54 -10.97
C GLU A 31 -0.01 25.97 -9.54
N LEU A 32 -1.12 25.31 -9.15
CA LEU A 32 -1.22 24.61 -7.88
C LEU A 32 -0.21 23.46 -7.78
N LEU A 33 -0.10 22.66 -8.84
CA LEU A 33 0.84 21.55 -8.94
C LEU A 33 2.30 22.04 -8.87
N GLN A 34 2.63 23.09 -9.63
CA GLN A 34 3.95 23.71 -9.59
C GLN A 34 4.29 24.22 -8.18
N THR A 35 3.37 24.92 -7.53
CA THR A 35 3.57 25.44 -6.17
C THR A 35 3.76 24.31 -5.16
N ALA A 36 2.98 23.23 -5.26
CA ALA A 36 3.09 22.09 -4.37
C ALA A 36 4.44 21.38 -4.52
N ILE A 37 4.91 21.23 -5.76
CA ILE A 37 6.20 20.64 -6.07
C ILE A 37 7.35 21.55 -5.56
N ASP A 38 7.33 22.84 -5.90
CA ASP A 38 8.37 23.82 -5.53
C ASP A 38 8.50 23.97 -4.01
N THR A 39 7.37 24.09 -3.31
CA THR A 39 7.35 24.25 -1.86
C THR A 39 7.70 22.94 -1.16
N GLY A 40 7.24 21.79 -1.68
CA GLY A 40 7.59 20.48 -1.14
C GLY A 40 9.07 20.14 -1.20
N LEU A 41 9.81 20.69 -2.16
CA LEU A 41 11.25 20.46 -2.31
C LEU A 41 12.10 21.33 -1.36
N THR A 42 11.55 22.46 -0.92
CA THR A 42 12.28 23.46 -0.11
C THR A 42 11.97 23.39 1.38
N GLU A 43 10.96 22.60 1.78
CA GLU A 43 10.49 22.48 3.16
C GLU A 43 11.13 21.32 3.95
N VAL A 44 10.98 21.37 5.27
CA VAL A 44 11.46 20.35 6.23
C VAL A 44 10.74 18.99 6.01
N ARG A 45 11.46 17.87 6.19
CA ARG A 45 11.05 16.48 5.92
C ARG A 45 9.58 16.14 6.23
N ASP A 46 9.05 16.59 7.36
CA ASP A 46 7.66 16.29 7.76
C ASP A 46 6.61 16.93 6.84
N LYS A 47 6.88 18.14 6.32
CA LYS A 47 5.99 18.81 5.36
C LYS A 47 6.15 18.24 3.95
N GLN A 48 7.33 17.72 3.60
CA GLN A 48 7.58 17.13 2.27
C GLN A 48 6.61 15.98 1.99
N ARG A 49 6.31 15.14 2.99
CA ARG A 49 5.31 14.06 2.87
C ARG A 49 3.91 14.59 2.55
N SER A 50 3.49 15.67 3.22
CA SER A 50 2.21 16.31 2.94
C SER A 50 2.14 16.88 1.52
N TYR A 51 3.21 17.52 1.04
CA TYR A 51 3.30 17.98 -0.35
C TYR A 51 3.28 16.82 -1.36
N LEU A 52 3.97 15.71 -1.05
CA LEU A 52 3.96 14.51 -1.89
C LEU A 52 2.54 13.95 -2.04
N ASN A 53 1.81 13.86 -0.93
CA ASN A 53 0.42 13.40 -0.91
C ASN A 53 -0.48 14.33 -1.72
N MET A 54 -0.25 15.65 -1.65
CA MET A 54 -0.97 16.62 -2.47
C MET A 54 -0.69 16.44 -3.96
N VAL A 55 0.58 16.26 -4.34
CA VAL A 55 0.97 16.03 -5.73
C VAL A 55 0.40 14.70 -6.25
N LYS A 56 0.54 13.59 -5.49
CA LYS A 56 -0.07 12.28 -5.81
C LYS A 56 -1.57 12.41 -6.02
N TRP A 57 -2.24 13.15 -5.14
CA TRP A 57 -3.68 13.39 -5.24
C TRP A 57 -4.06 14.23 -6.48
N MET A 58 -3.38 15.35 -6.74
CA MET A 58 -3.63 16.20 -7.92
C MET A 58 -3.45 15.41 -9.23
N VAL A 59 -2.39 14.59 -9.32
CA VAL A 59 -2.15 13.72 -10.50
C VAL A 59 -3.27 12.70 -10.66
N LYS A 60 -3.73 12.10 -9.57
CA LYS A 60 -4.88 11.17 -9.58
C LYS A 60 -6.18 11.83 -10.06
N GLN A 61 -6.35 13.14 -9.82
CA GLN A 61 -7.49 13.91 -10.34
C GLN A 61 -7.35 14.29 -11.82
N GLY A 62 -6.20 14.00 -12.46
CA GLY A 62 -5.94 14.27 -13.87
C GLY A 62 -5.03 15.47 -14.14
N ALA A 63 -4.37 16.02 -13.12
CA ALA A 63 -3.32 17.02 -13.32
C ALA A 63 -2.10 16.36 -13.97
N ASP A 64 -1.58 16.95 -15.04
CA ASP A 64 -0.40 16.44 -15.74
C ASP A 64 0.83 17.31 -15.43
N PRO A 65 1.81 16.79 -14.66
CA PRO A 65 3.03 17.52 -14.33
C PRO A 65 3.95 17.74 -15.53
N PHE A 66 3.80 16.95 -16.60
CA PHE A 66 4.64 16.97 -17.80
C PHE A 66 4.03 17.75 -18.97
N LYS A 67 2.78 18.22 -18.83
CA LYS A 67 2.11 19.03 -19.85
C LYS A 67 2.86 20.34 -20.11
N LYS A 68 3.37 20.49 -21.33
CA LYS A 68 4.09 21.67 -21.80
C LYS A 68 3.14 22.83 -22.07
N ASP A 69 3.58 24.04 -21.74
CA ASP A 69 2.90 25.29 -22.12
C ASP A 69 3.31 25.75 -23.52
N SER A 70 2.81 26.92 -23.92
CA SER A 70 3.22 27.63 -25.13
C SER A 70 4.70 28.00 -25.18
N SER A 71 5.40 28.00 -24.03
CA SER A 71 6.86 28.17 -23.94
C SER A 71 7.63 26.84 -24.03
N GLY A 72 6.94 25.72 -24.23
CA GLY A 72 7.54 24.38 -24.32
C GLY A 72 7.98 23.79 -22.99
N ARG A 73 7.63 24.41 -21.86
CA ARG A 73 8.05 24.00 -20.50
C ARG A 73 6.89 23.39 -19.71
N SER A 74 7.17 22.31 -18.99
CA SER A 74 6.25 21.68 -18.04
C SER A 74 6.37 22.27 -16.63
N ALA A 75 5.45 21.94 -15.73
CA ALA A 75 5.54 22.36 -14.33
C ALA A 75 6.87 21.89 -13.71
N VAL A 76 7.29 20.67 -14.04
CA VAL A 76 8.55 20.08 -13.55
C VAL A 76 9.77 20.77 -14.15
N ASP A 77 9.72 21.17 -15.43
CA ASP A 77 10.82 21.90 -16.07
C ASP A 77 11.02 23.27 -15.43
N ILE A 78 9.93 23.96 -15.09
CA ILE A 78 10.00 25.27 -14.44
C ILE A 78 10.57 25.14 -13.03
N VAL A 79 10.11 24.18 -12.23
CA VAL A 79 10.67 23.96 -10.88
C VAL A 79 12.15 23.58 -10.97
N SER A 80 12.51 22.69 -11.90
CA SER A 80 13.91 22.29 -12.12
C SER A 80 14.81 23.48 -12.46
N SER A 81 14.30 24.46 -13.20
CA SER A 81 15.07 25.66 -13.59
C SER A 81 15.28 26.68 -12.46
N ARG A 82 14.54 26.55 -11.35
CA ARG A 82 14.59 27.48 -10.20
C ARG A 82 15.44 26.98 -9.03
N MET A 83 15.90 25.73 -9.07
CA MET A 83 16.72 25.14 -8.01
C MET A 83 18.18 25.63 -8.07
N GLU A 84 18.78 25.89 -6.90
CA GLU A 84 20.19 26.27 -6.78
C GLU A 84 21.14 25.14 -7.23
N PRO A 85 22.29 25.45 -7.86
CA PRO A 85 23.22 24.49 -8.49
C PRO A 85 23.72 23.33 -7.61
N ARG A 86 23.66 23.46 -6.27
CA ARG A 86 24.20 22.46 -5.33
C ARG A 86 23.23 21.30 -4.99
N LEU A 87 21.95 21.40 -5.35
CA LEU A 87 20.92 20.37 -5.10
C LEU A 87 20.41 19.67 -6.38
N VAL A 88 20.94 20.07 -7.55
CA VAL A 88 20.29 19.89 -8.86
C VAL A 88 20.22 18.46 -9.37
N GLU A 89 21.26 17.66 -9.21
CA GLU A 89 21.30 16.39 -9.95
C GLU A 89 20.56 15.26 -9.25
N VAL A 90 20.68 15.15 -7.92
CA VAL A 90 20.06 14.05 -7.18
C VAL A 90 18.58 14.33 -6.95
N GLN A 91 18.20 15.53 -6.48
CA GLN A 91 16.81 15.80 -6.09
C GLN A 91 15.88 16.09 -7.30
N ALA A 92 16.36 16.78 -8.34
CA ALA A 92 15.52 17.04 -9.51
C ALA A 92 15.35 15.81 -10.40
N THR A 93 16.40 14.98 -10.54
CA THR A 93 16.31 13.69 -11.27
C THR A 93 15.43 12.71 -10.53
N PHE A 94 15.55 12.65 -9.21
CA PHE A 94 14.67 11.91 -8.31
C PHE A 94 13.22 12.36 -8.40
N LEU A 95 12.96 13.67 -8.34
CA LEU A 95 11.62 14.21 -8.46
C LEU A 95 11.03 13.91 -9.84
N LYS A 96 11.82 14.05 -10.90
CA LYS A 96 11.42 13.67 -12.26
C LYS A 96 11.13 12.18 -12.39
N GLN A 97 11.95 11.33 -11.78
CA GLN A 97 11.78 9.88 -11.81
C GLN A 97 10.53 9.47 -11.01
N MET A 98 10.35 10.01 -9.81
CA MET A 98 9.20 9.80 -8.95
C MET A 98 7.90 10.32 -9.60
N LEU A 99 7.92 11.53 -10.17
CA LEU A 99 6.75 12.07 -10.89
C LEU A 99 6.46 11.29 -12.18
N ARG A 100 7.48 10.75 -12.86
CA ARG A 100 7.30 9.82 -14.00
C ARG A 100 6.74 8.48 -13.56
N VAL A 101 7.05 8.00 -12.35
CA VAL A 101 6.42 6.80 -11.78
C VAL A 101 4.95 7.09 -11.43
N LEU A 102 4.67 8.28 -10.88
CA LEU A 102 3.33 8.73 -10.53
C LEU A 102 2.44 9.10 -11.75
N ALA A 103 3.04 9.50 -12.87
CA ALA A 103 2.31 9.96 -14.08
C ALA A 103 2.59 9.10 -15.34
N GLY A 104 3.40 8.05 -15.23
CA GLY A 104 3.84 7.23 -16.35
C GLY A 104 2.81 6.18 -16.76
N PRO A 105 2.89 5.66 -18.00
CA PRO A 105 1.98 4.62 -18.50
C PRO A 105 2.13 3.27 -17.77
N GLY A 106 3.12 3.11 -16.89
CA GLY A 106 3.28 1.95 -15.99
C GLY A 106 2.38 2.00 -14.76
N SER A 107 1.84 3.17 -14.41
CA SER A 107 0.75 3.32 -13.46
C SER A 107 -0.59 3.41 -14.22
N THR A 108 -0.83 2.53 -15.18
CA THR A 108 -2.24 2.17 -15.41
C THR A 108 -2.64 1.39 -14.16
N PRO A 109 -3.43 1.94 -13.21
CA PRO A 109 -4.12 1.06 -12.30
C PRO A 109 -4.87 0.11 -13.22
N ARG A 110 -4.56 -1.19 -13.16
CA ARG A 110 -5.31 -2.23 -13.85
C ARG A 110 -6.77 -1.87 -13.65
N LYS A 111 -7.42 -1.37 -14.71
CA LYS A 111 -8.63 -0.52 -14.61
C LYS A 111 -9.61 -1.25 -13.71
N ARG A 112 -9.66 -0.84 -12.43
CA ARG A 112 -10.60 -1.44 -11.48
C ARG A 112 -11.94 -1.05 -12.05
N GLU A 113 -12.70 -2.03 -12.51
CA GLU A 113 -14.05 -1.81 -12.93
C GLU A 113 -14.85 -1.57 -11.66
N THR A 114 -14.86 -0.30 -11.23
CA THR A 114 -15.57 0.13 -10.04
C THR A 114 -17.02 0.27 -10.42
N VAL A 115 -17.85 -0.58 -9.84
CA VAL A 115 -19.31 -0.48 -9.95
C VAL A 115 -19.80 0.34 -8.77
N GLU A 116 -20.54 1.41 -9.04
CA GLU A 116 -21.26 2.11 -7.98
C GLU A 116 -22.37 1.19 -7.48
N LEU A 117 -22.29 0.82 -6.20
CA LEU A 117 -23.27 -0.04 -5.56
C LEU A 117 -24.19 0.80 -4.68
N ASP A 118 -25.48 0.53 -4.76
CA ASP A 118 -26.46 1.07 -3.84
C ASP A 118 -26.14 0.59 -2.41
N ARG A 119 -26.25 1.49 -1.42
CA ARG A 119 -25.91 1.19 -0.02
C ARG A 119 -26.73 0.03 0.54
N THR A 120 -27.95 -0.21 0.05
CA THR A 120 -28.79 -1.33 0.50
C THR A 120 -28.21 -2.69 0.13
N VAL A 121 -27.38 -2.78 -0.92
CA VAL A 121 -26.69 -4.03 -1.30
C VAL A 121 -25.59 -4.32 -0.28
N LEU A 122 -24.76 -3.32 0.02
CA LEU A 122 -23.71 -3.46 1.03
C LEU A 122 -24.28 -3.80 2.41
N GLN A 123 -25.39 -3.14 2.80
CA GLN A 123 -26.07 -3.45 4.06
C GLN A 123 -26.62 -4.88 4.10
N ARG A 124 -27.11 -5.42 2.97
CA ARG A 124 -27.53 -6.82 2.90
C ARG A 124 -26.36 -7.77 3.07
N TRP A 125 -25.23 -7.53 2.40
CA TRP A 125 -24.02 -8.36 2.58
C TRP A 125 -23.46 -8.28 4.00
N LYS A 126 -23.46 -7.10 4.61
CA LYS A 126 -23.13 -6.91 6.02
C LYS A 126 -24.09 -7.66 6.94
N GLY A 127 -25.38 -7.67 6.60
CA GLY A 127 -26.40 -8.46 7.28
C GLY A 127 -26.10 -9.95 7.22
N ILE A 128 -25.71 -10.47 6.06
CA ILE A 128 -25.29 -11.88 5.90
C ILE A 128 -24.04 -12.15 6.74
N ARG A 129 -23.00 -11.32 6.65
CA ARG A 129 -21.74 -11.45 7.42
C ARG A 129 -21.95 -11.51 8.94
N ASN A 130 -22.99 -10.85 9.45
CA ASN A 130 -23.30 -10.73 10.87
C ASN A 130 -24.37 -11.74 11.34
N LYS A 131 -24.91 -12.56 10.45
CA LYS A 131 -25.94 -13.56 10.77
C LYS A 131 -25.32 -14.80 11.41
N ALA A 132 -24.81 -14.63 12.63
CA ALA A 132 -24.03 -15.65 13.34
C ALA A 132 -24.82 -16.95 13.60
N ASP A 133 -26.16 -16.86 13.68
CA ASP A 133 -27.07 -18.01 13.80
C ASP A 133 -27.08 -18.93 12.58
N SER A 134 -26.70 -18.43 11.39
CA SER A 134 -26.57 -19.24 10.17
C SER A 134 -25.15 -19.65 9.84
N HIS A 135 -24.16 -19.28 10.67
CA HIS A 135 -22.78 -19.70 10.46
C HIS A 135 -22.63 -21.21 10.68
N ASN A 136 -21.85 -21.85 9.82
CA ASN A 136 -21.67 -23.31 9.79
C ASN A 136 -20.19 -23.73 9.77
N VAL A 137 -19.27 -22.78 9.88
CA VAL A 137 -17.83 -23.01 10.00
C VAL A 137 -17.22 -22.03 11.02
N ALA A 138 -16.21 -22.48 11.75
CA ALA A 138 -15.48 -21.67 12.72
C ALA A 138 -13.98 -21.64 12.41
N PHE A 139 -13.36 -20.48 12.61
CA PHE A 139 -11.93 -20.30 12.70
C PHE A 139 -11.55 -20.25 14.17
N GLN A 140 -10.79 -21.22 14.64
CA GLN A 140 -10.33 -21.27 16.02
C GLN A 140 -9.05 -20.47 16.17
N THR A 141 -9.14 -19.30 16.79
CA THR A 141 -7.98 -18.47 17.18
C THR A 141 -7.63 -18.69 18.64
N ALA A 142 -6.47 -18.18 19.07
CA ALA A 142 -6.10 -18.14 20.49
C ALA A 142 -7.03 -17.24 21.33
N GLU A 143 -7.66 -16.24 20.71
CA GLU A 143 -8.57 -15.28 21.35
C GLU A 143 -10.03 -15.77 21.39
N GLY A 144 -10.32 -16.88 20.71
CA GLY A 144 -11.65 -17.46 20.59
C GLY A 144 -12.08 -17.73 19.14
N PRO A 145 -13.26 -18.35 18.95
CA PRO A 145 -13.74 -18.69 17.62
C PRO A 145 -14.29 -17.47 16.88
N VAL A 146 -13.95 -17.36 15.59
CA VAL A 146 -14.59 -16.44 14.64
C VAL A 146 -15.37 -17.28 13.63
N THR A 147 -16.68 -17.07 13.51
CA THR A 147 -17.56 -17.93 12.69
C THR A 147 -17.92 -17.30 11.34
N ALA A 148 -18.24 -18.14 10.35
CA ALA A 148 -18.62 -17.73 9.00
C ALA A 148 -19.51 -18.77 8.30
N HIS A 149 -19.87 -18.50 7.03
CA HIS A 149 -20.51 -19.42 6.10
C HIS A 149 -19.49 -20.09 5.18
N ASP A 150 -19.47 -21.42 5.13
CA ASP A 150 -18.55 -22.20 4.29
C ASP A 150 -18.74 -21.94 2.80
N VAL A 151 -19.97 -21.76 2.33
CA VAL A 151 -20.27 -21.47 0.92
C VAL A 151 -19.57 -20.19 0.43
N VAL A 152 -19.49 -19.16 1.27
CA VAL A 152 -18.82 -17.91 0.91
C VAL A 152 -17.30 -18.12 0.85
N LEU A 153 -16.74 -18.88 1.79
CA LEU A 153 -15.32 -19.21 1.81
C LEU A 153 -14.91 -20.08 0.62
N ALA A 154 -15.71 -21.09 0.27
CA ALA A 154 -15.46 -21.99 -0.84
C ALA A 154 -15.47 -21.25 -2.19
N VAL A 155 -16.38 -20.28 -2.36
CA VAL A 155 -16.40 -19.43 -3.56
C VAL A 155 -15.17 -18.51 -3.61
N ALA A 156 -14.74 -17.97 -2.46
CA ALA A 156 -13.63 -17.02 -2.41
C ALA A 156 -12.25 -17.67 -2.54
N SER A 157 -12.11 -18.93 -2.12
CA SER A 157 -10.81 -19.61 -1.99
C SER A 157 -10.89 -21.08 -2.42
N PRO A 158 -10.09 -21.50 -3.41
CA PRO A 158 -10.00 -22.92 -3.77
C PRO A 158 -9.41 -23.78 -2.65
N VAL A 159 -8.53 -23.20 -1.81
CA VAL A 159 -7.93 -23.89 -0.67
C VAL A 159 -8.98 -24.16 0.40
N LEU A 160 -9.79 -23.14 0.75
CA LEU A 160 -10.86 -23.31 1.74
C LEU A 160 -11.98 -24.21 1.21
N ALA A 161 -12.31 -24.14 -0.08
CA ALA A 161 -13.24 -25.08 -0.70
C ALA A 161 -12.78 -26.53 -0.52
N ALA A 162 -11.55 -26.84 -0.97
CA ALA A 162 -10.99 -28.18 -0.85
C ALA A 162 -10.89 -28.64 0.62
N MET A 163 -10.48 -27.76 1.52
CA MET A 163 -10.37 -28.05 2.95
C MET A 163 -11.73 -28.41 3.57
N LEU A 164 -12.76 -27.62 3.29
CA LEU A 164 -14.10 -27.76 3.89
C LEU A 164 -14.97 -28.84 3.23
N GLU A 165 -14.63 -29.28 2.01
CA GLU A 165 -15.24 -30.40 1.30
C GLU A 165 -14.53 -31.74 1.56
N SER A 166 -13.35 -31.71 2.16
CA SER A 166 -12.58 -32.91 2.46
C SER A 166 -13.20 -33.77 3.58
N THR A 167 -12.77 -35.03 3.66
CA THR A 167 -13.06 -35.93 4.79
C THR A 167 -12.06 -35.78 5.95
N MET A 168 -11.19 -34.76 5.91
CA MET A 168 -10.23 -34.49 6.97
C MET A 168 -10.93 -33.83 8.17
N ALA A 169 -10.16 -33.54 9.23
CA ALA A 169 -10.67 -32.98 10.47
C ALA A 169 -11.45 -31.67 10.21
N GLU A 170 -10.88 -30.78 9.41
CA GLU A 170 -11.45 -29.46 9.11
C GLU A 170 -12.78 -29.56 8.36
N GLY A 171 -12.90 -30.46 7.39
CA GLY A 171 -14.14 -30.68 6.63
C GLY A 171 -15.21 -31.38 7.46
N THR A 172 -14.81 -32.31 8.33
CA THR A 172 -15.73 -33.08 9.20
C THR A 172 -16.24 -32.25 10.37
N SER A 173 -15.35 -31.53 11.07
CA SER A 173 -15.70 -30.71 12.23
C SER A 173 -16.14 -29.30 11.86
N LYS A 174 -15.97 -28.90 10.59
CA LYS A 174 -16.18 -27.52 10.11
C LYS A 174 -15.46 -26.49 10.99
N CYS A 175 -14.23 -26.82 11.37
CA CYS A 175 -13.40 -25.98 12.25
C CYS A 175 -11.98 -25.88 11.68
N ILE A 176 -11.50 -24.66 11.44
CA ILE A 176 -10.19 -24.36 10.88
C ILE A 176 -9.31 -23.80 11.99
N GLN A 177 -8.18 -24.45 12.26
CA GLN A 177 -7.23 -24.00 13.29
C GLN A 177 -6.34 -22.87 12.76
N VAL A 178 -6.34 -21.73 13.44
CA VAL A 178 -5.56 -20.53 13.11
C VAL A 178 -5.09 -19.81 14.39
N GLU A 179 -4.51 -20.58 15.31
CA GLU A 179 -3.99 -20.06 16.60
C GLU A 179 -2.89 -19.00 16.43
N ASP A 180 -2.22 -19.00 15.27
CA ASP A 180 -1.18 -18.04 14.89
C ASP A 180 -1.74 -16.68 14.40
N SER A 181 -3.06 -16.53 14.31
CA SER A 181 -3.73 -15.33 13.83
C SER A 181 -4.70 -14.77 14.89
N SER A 182 -4.74 -13.44 15.03
CA SER A 182 -5.69 -12.79 15.95
C SER A 182 -7.13 -12.85 15.42
N ALA A 183 -8.12 -12.76 16.32
CA ALA A 183 -9.52 -12.70 15.92
C ALA A 183 -9.81 -11.47 15.06
N ALA A 184 -9.11 -10.36 15.30
CA ALA A 184 -9.20 -9.15 14.49
C ALA A 184 -8.72 -9.38 13.05
N ALA A 185 -7.61 -10.09 12.84
CA ALA A 185 -7.09 -10.39 11.51
C ALA A 185 -8.03 -11.32 10.73
N VAL A 186 -8.56 -12.37 11.38
CA VAL A 186 -9.57 -13.26 10.79
C VAL A 186 -10.84 -12.48 10.47
N GLY A 187 -11.30 -11.62 11.38
CA GLY A 187 -12.47 -10.76 11.17
C GLY A 187 -12.31 -9.85 9.95
N LEU A 188 -11.16 -9.20 9.81
CA LEU A 188 -10.84 -8.35 8.68
C LEU A 188 -10.75 -9.13 7.36
N PHE A 189 -10.15 -10.32 7.36
CA PHE A 189 -10.15 -11.21 6.20
C PHE A 189 -11.59 -11.54 5.76
N LEU A 190 -12.46 -11.90 6.70
CA LEU A 190 -13.86 -12.20 6.42
C LEU A 190 -14.62 -10.98 5.91
N ASP A 191 -14.41 -9.78 6.47
CA ASP A 191 -15.03 -8.56 5.95
C ASP A 191 -14.67 -8.33 4.47
N MET A 192 -13.41 -8.57 4.10
CA MET A 192 -12.98 -8.45 2.71
C MET A 192 -13.57 -9.54 1.80
N VAL A 193 -13.69 -10.77 2.29
CA VAL A 193 -14.32 -11.88 1.56
C VAL A 193 -15.80 -11.62 1.29
N TYR A 194 -16.54 -11.08 2.27
CA TYR A 194 -17.97 -10.84 2.12
C TYR A 194 -18.28 -9.57 1.34
N MET A 195 -17.51 -8.50 1.56
CA MET A 195 -17.90 -7.15 1.15
C MET A 195 -16.78 -6.37 0.44
N SER A 196 -15.53 -6.83 0.52
CA SER A 196 -14.35 -6.07 0.10
C SER A 196 -14.32 -4.64 0.70
N ALA A 197 -14.86 -4.51 1.91
CA ALA A 197 -15.02 -3.26 2.64
C ALA A 197 -15.05 -3.56 4.14
N THR A 198 -14.63 -2.59 4.95
CA THR A 198 -14.74 -2.66 6.40
C THR A 198 -14.92 -1.24 6.96
N ASP A 199 -15.67 -1.14 8.06
CA ASP A 199 -15.86 0.11 8.81
C ASP A 199 -14.86 0.21 9.99
N SER A 200 -14.05 -0.84 10.20
CA SER A 200 -13.10 -0.91 11.30
C SER A 200 -11.89 -0.03 11.04
N GLU A 201 -11.39 0.62 12.09
CA GLU A 201 -10.09 1.29 12.02
C GLU A 201 -8.99 0.26 11.76
N LEU A 202 -8.18 0.49 10.73
CA LEU A 202 -7.19 -0.47 10.27
C LEU A 202 -5.84 -0.22 10.92
N GLU A 203 -5.51 -1.03 11.92
CA GLU A 203 -4.12 -1.17 12.37
C GLU A 203 -3.33 -2.01 11.36
N TYR A 204 -2.12 -1.56 11.01
CA TYR A 204 -1.29 -2.23 10.01
C TYR A 204 -0.96 -3.69 10.39
N LYS A 205 -0.86 -4.03 11.69
CA LYS A 205 -0.64 -5.40 12.15
C LYS A 205 -1.82 -6.32 11.84
N THR A 206 -3.04 -5.82 12.04
CA THR A 206 -4.26 -6.54 11.67
C THR A 206 -4.33 -6.74 10.16
N VAL A 207 -3.94 -5.73 9.39
CA VAL A 207 -3.86 -5.83 7.91
C VAL A 207 -2.81 -6.86 7.49
N LEU A 208 -1.64 -6.90 8.12
CA LEU A 208 -0.61 -7.92 7.86
C LEU A 208 -1.13 -9.33 8.18
N GLY A 209 -1.79 -9.52 9.33
CA GLY A 209 -2.42 -10.81 9.66
C GLY A 209 -3.47 -11.23 8.63
N ALA A 210 -4.32 -10.31 8.19
CA ALA A 210 -5.34 -10.60 7.18
C ALA A 210 -4.74 -10.86 5.78
N LEU A 211 -3.64 -10.18 5.43
CA LEU A 211 -2.84 -10.44 4.23
C LEU A 211 -2.26 -11.86 4.26
N ASP A 212 -1.73 -12.28 5.41
CA ASP A 212 -1.17 -13.61 5.61
C ASP A 212 -2.20 -14.71 5.38
N LEU A 213 -3.41 -14.54 5.93
CA LEU A 213 -4.55 -15.43 5.70
C LEU A 213 -4.98 -15.44 4.23
N SER A 214 -5.08 -14.27 3.60
CA SER A 214 -5.48 -14.13 2.20
C SER A 214 -4.47 -14.81 1.25
N HIS A 215 -3.19 -14.68 1.55
CA HIS A 215 -2.13 -15.34 0.79
C HIS A 215 -2.14 -16.86 1.03
N ARG A 216 -2.21 -17.29 2.30
CA ARG A 216 -2.29 -18.71 2.72
C ARG A 216 -3.44 -19.45 2.02
N TRP A 217 -4.59 -18.80 1.90
CA TRP A 217 -5.78 -19.38 1.29
C TRP A 217 -6.00 -18.96 -0.16
N GLN A 218 -4.99 -18.41 -0.82
CA GLN A 218 -5.02 -18.09 -2.25
C GLN A 218 -6.26 -17.27 -2.65
N VAL A 219 -6.41 -16.09 -2.06
CA VAL A 219 -7.44 -15.11 -2.43
C VAL A 219 -6.76 -13.86 -3.04
N PRO A 220 -6.30 -13.92 -4.31
CA PRO A 220 -5.38 -12.91 -4.86
C PRO A 220 -6.02 -11.53 -5.01
N SER A 221 -7.34 -11.47 -5.16
CA SER A 221 -8.08 -10.21 -5.20
C SER A 221 -7.94 -9.44 -3.88
N ILE A 222 -8.07 -10.13 -2.74
CA ILE A 222 -7.95 -9.55 -1.41
C ILE A 222 -6.49 -9.26 -1.06
N VAL A 223 -5.55 -10.13 -1.44
CA VAL A 223 -4.11 -9.87 -1.30
C VAL A 223 -3.75 -8.51 -1.90
N ARG A 224 -4.19 -8.23 -3.13
CA ARG A 224 -3.95 -6.93 -3.78
C ARG A 224 -4.61 -5.74 -3.08
N ILE A 225 -5.76 -5.95 -2.43
CA ILE A 225 -6.40 -4.89 -1.65
C ILE A 225 -5.52 -4.54 -0.44
N PHE A 226 -5.03 -5.55 0.27
CA PHE A 226 -4.15 -5.35 1.42
C PHE A 226 -2.77 -4.82 1.04
N GLU A 227 -2.17 -5.24 -0.09
CA GLU A 227 -0.94 -4.63 -0.63
C GLU A 227 -1.10 -3.11 -0.76
N ASN A 228 -2.20 -2.65 -1.36
CA ASN A 228 -2.45 -1.22 -1.54
C ASN A 228 -2.68 -0.49 -0.22
N ILE A 229 -3.40 -1.09 0.73
CA ILE A 229 -3.63 -0.49 2.06
C ILE A 229 -2.29 -0.34 2.80
N LEU A 230 -1.42 -1.36 2.74
CA LEU A 230 -0.12 -1.33 3.38
C LEU A 230 0.84 -0.36 2.70
N GLU A 231 0.82 -0.26 1.37
CA GLU A 231 1.57 0.76 0.61
C GLU A 231 1.21 2.17 1.11
N ASP A 232 -0.07 2.50 1.19
CA ASP A 232 -0.53 3.82 1.65
C ASP A 232 -0.20 4.06 3.14
N ALA A 233 -0.10 2.99 3.95
CA ALA A 233 0.24 3.03 5.37
C ALA A 233 1.76 2.99 5.68
N LEU A 234 2.63 2.87 4.66
CA LEU A 234 4.08 2.78 4.86
C LEU A 234 4.63 3.97 5.66
N SER A 235 5.45 3.67 6.65
CA SER A 235 6.08 4.63 7.54
C SER A 235 7.36 4.05 8.16
N ASN A 236 8.18 4.89 8.79
CA ASN A 236 9.45 4.43 9.38
C ASN A 236 9.24 3.37 10.46
N SER A 237 8.16 3.46 11.24
CA SER A 237 7.89 2.59 12.38
C SER A 237 7.38 1.21 11.97
N ASN A 238 6.73 1.07 10.81
CA ASN A 238 6.16 -0.20 10.34
C ASN A 238 6.88 -0.77 9.09
N PHE A 239 7.84 -0.03 8.53
CA PHE A 239 8.54 -0.39 7.30
C PHE A 239 9.13 -1.81 7.34
N GLN A 240 9.84 -2.15 8.41
CA GLN A 240 10.54 -3.43 8.51
C GLN A 240 9.58 -4.61 8.38
N GLU A 241 8.47 -4.58 9.13
CA GLU A 241 7.49 -5.65 9.19
C GLU A 241 6.73 -5.79 7.86
N ILE A 242 6.38 -4.66 7.23
CA ILE A 242 5.72 -4.66 5.91
C ILE A 242 6.66 -5.16 4.82
N ALA A 243 7.89 -4.68 4.78
CA ALA A 243 8.88 -5.09 3.78
C ALA A 243 9.27 -6.56 3.94
N GLU A 244 9.34 -7.06 5.17
CA GLU A 244 9.58 -8.48 5.46
C GLU A 244 8.42 -9.34 4.94
N ALA A 245 7.18 -8.97 5.25
CA ALA A 245 6.01 -9.68 4.75
C ALA A 245 5.96 -9.70 3.22
N ALA A 246 6.27 -8.57 2.57
CA ALA A 246 6.34 -8.47 1.12
C ALA A 246 7.42 -9.37 0.51
N ALA A 247 8.60 -9.44 1.13
CA ALA A 247 9.71 -10.28 0.69
C ALA A 247 9.41 -11.77 0.86
N LEU A 248 8.92 -12.18 2.04
CA LEU A 248 8.66 -13.60 2.36
C LEU A 248 7.53 -14.20 1.53
N LYS A 249 6.54 -13.38 1.14
CA LYS A 249 5.36 -13.81 0.37
C LYS A 249 5.48 -13.48 -1.12
N ASP A 250 6.65 -13.01 -1.57
CA ASP A 250 6.94 -12.63 -2.95
C ASP A 250 5.93 -11.63 -3.57
N LEU A 251 5.47 -10.66 -2.77
CA LEU A 251 4.45 -9.69 -3.17
C LEU A 251 5.07 -8.59 -4.04
N VAL A 252 5.05 -8.78 -5.35
CA VAL A 252 5.77 -7.92 -6.32
C VAL A 252 5.43 -6.43 -6.17
N SER A 253 4.14 -6.09 -6.03
CA SER A 253 3.71 -4.69 -5.98
C SER A 253 4.16 -4.03 -4.67
N LEU A 254 3.95 -4.70 -3.54
CA LEU A 254 4.35 -4.20 -2.23
C LEU A 254 5.87 -4.14 -2.07
N LYS A 255 6.62 -5.12 -2.61
CA LYS A 255 8.09 -5.09 -2.65
C LYS A 255 8.61 -3.84 -3.35
N GLN A 256 8.04 -3.52 -4.51
CA GLN A 256 8.41 -2.33 -5.28
C GLN A 256 8.14 -1.05 -4.47
N ALA A 257 6.97 -0.95 -3.84
CA ALA A 257 6.63 0.17 -2.96
C ALA A 257 7.61 0.31 -1.78
N CYS A 258 8.01 -0.79 -1.14
CA CYS A 258 9.00 -0.78 -0.07
C CYS A 258 10.38 -0.30 -0.55
N VAL A 259 10.83 -0.74 -1.73
CA VAL A 259 12.10 -0.30 -2.31
C VAL A 259 12.05 1.21 -2.60
N GLU A 260 10.99 1.69 -3.22
CA GLU A 260 10.79 3.12 -3.49
C GLU A 260 10.75 3.94 -2.19
N PHE A 261 10.04 3.47 -1.16
CA PHE A 261 10.00 4.12 0.14
C PHE A 261 11.39 4.21 0.77
N ALA A 262 12.17 3.13 0.75
CA ALA A 262 13.51 3.07 1.36
C ALA A 262 14.51 3.99 0.63
N GLN A 263 14.49 4.01 -0.71
CA GLN A 263 15.38 4.88 -1.51
C GLN A 263 15.28 6.35 -1.08
N PHE A 264 14.10 6.76 -0.66
CA PHE A 264 13.75 8.15 -0.39
C PHE A 264 13.83 8.50 1.11
N ASN A 265 14.27 7.55 1.94
CA ASN A 265 14.20 7.67 3.39
C ASN A 265 15.57 7.48 4.05
N SER A 266 16.16 8.58 4.50
CA SER A 266 17.48 8.55 5.14
C SER A 266 17.52 7.71 6.41
N SER A 267 16.45 7.70 7.21
CA SER A 267 16.39 6.87 8.42
C SER A 267 16.45 5.37 8.10
N ILE A 268 15.79 4.93 7.03
CA ILE A 268 15.84 3.53 6.60
C ILE A 268 17.22 3.20 6.01
N ASN A 269 17.80 4.11 5.22
CA ASN A 269 19.15 3.93 4.69
C ASN A 269 20.20 3.80 5.81
N ASP A 270 20.08 4.58 6.89
CA ASP A 270 20.95 4.45 8.07
C ASP A 270 20.81 3.06 8.71
N LEU A 271 19.58 2.52 8.80
CA LEU A 271 19.33 1.16 9.32
C LEU A 271 19.89 0.07 8.41
N VAL A 272 19.88 0.26 7.08
CA VAL A 272 20.52 -0.63 6.11
C VAL A 272 22.04 -0.64 6.33
N GLN A 273 22.67 0.53 6.46
CA GLN A 273 24.11 0.64 6.71
C GLN A 273 24.52 -0.01 8.04
N GLN A 274 23.67 0.16 9.07
CA GLN A 274 23.86 -0.47 10.38
C GLN A 274 23.51 -1.97 10.39
N ARG A 275 22.98 -2.54 9.29
CA ARG A 275 22.52 -3.93 9.18
C ARG A 275 21.53 -4.34 10.29
N ARG A 276 20.63 -3.43 10.64
CA ARG A 276 19.63 -3.62 11.70
C ARG A 276 18.28 -4.13 11.21
N LEU A 277 18.11 -4.24 9.89
CA LEU A 277 16.90 -4.75 9.25
C LEU A 277 16.95 -6.27 9.13
N HIS A 278 15.79 -6.90 9.03
CA HIS A 278 15.66 -8.34 8.80
C HIS A 278 16.39 -8.77 7.51
N PRO A 279 17.03 -9.97 7.45
CA PRO A 279 17.79 -10.41 6.27
C PRO A 279 17.01 -10.40 4.96
N ALA A 280 15.72 -10.77 4.99
CA ALA A 280 14.86 -10.73 3.81
C ALA A 280 14.69 -9.29 3.27
N VAL A 281 14.61 -8.31 4.16
CA VAL A 281 14.50 -6.89 3.80
C VAL A 281 15.84 -6.36 3.27
N MET A 282 16.96 -6.75 3.87
CA MET A 282 18.28 -6.38 3.36
C MET A 282 18.51 -6.91 1.93
N LYS A 283 18.10 -8.16 1.66
CA LYS A 283 18.14 -8.76 0.32
C LYS A 283 17.22 -8.02 -0.66
N LEU A 284 16.01 -7.69 -0.23
CA LEU A 284 15.06 -6.90 -1.03
C LEU A 284 15.66 -5.54 -1.46
N LEU A 285 16.41 -4.90 -0.56
CA LEU A 285 17.04 -3.59 -0.80
C LEU A 285 18.40 -3.69 -1.53
N GLY A 286 18.84 -4.90 -1.92
CA GLY A 286 20.09 -5.09 -2.67
C GLY A 286 21.36 -4.91 -1.83
N ALA A 287 21.29 -5.05 -0.50
CA ALA A 287 22.48 -5.03 0.35
C ALA A 287 23.33 -6.30 0.14
N PRO A 288 24.68 -6.20 0.09
CA PRO A 288 25.55 -7.35 -0.15
C PRO A 288 25.41 -8.40 0.94
N GLU A 289 25.05 -9.62 0.54
CA GLU A 289 25.00 -10.81 1.40
C GLU A 289 26.38 -11.01 2.06
N LEU A 290 26.39 -11.43 3.33
CA LEU A 290 27.63 -11.92 3.95
C LEU A 290 28.02 -13.20 3.20
N ASP A 291 29.23 -13.22 2.67
CA ASP A 291 29.84 -14.43 2.14
C ASP A 291 29.99 -15.43 3.30
N ASP A 292 28.98 -16.30 3.47
CA ASP A 292 28.98 -17.42 4.41
C ASP A 292 29.73 -18.63 3.82
N SER A 293 30.71 -18.38 2.94
CA SER A 293 31.64 -19.42 2.50
C SER A 293 32.37 -19.97 3.73
N PRO A 294 32.22 -21.27 4.05
CA PRO A 294 32.93 -21.85 5.18
C PRO A 294 34.42 -21.69 4.93
N ALA A 295 35.10 -21.02 5.86
CA ALA A 295 36.53 -20.80 5.84
C ALA A 295 37.23 -22.12 5.43
N LYS A 296 37.91 -22.09 4.28
CA LYS A 296 38.75 -23.21 3.81
C LYS A 296 39.68 -23.58 4.95
N LYS A 297 39.38 -24.68 5.65
CA LYS A 297 40.29 -25.25 6.65
C LYS A 297 41.58 -25.57 5.92
N LEU A 298 42.62 -24.76 6.16
CA LEU A 298 43.98 -25.10 5.78
C LEU A 298 44.29 -26.44 6.44
N ARG A 299 44.42 -27.48 5.62
CA ARG A 299 45.01 -28.74 6.04
C ARG A 299 46.49 -28.46 6.31
N THR A 300 46.84 -28.30 7.57
CA THR A 300 48.23 -28.47 8.03
C THR A 300 48.53 -29.97 8.08
N PHE A 301 49.69 -30.30 7.50
CA PHE A 301 50.23 -31.64 7.25
C PHE A 301 50.35 -32.51 8.50
#